data_AF-A0A9D8XFB5-F1
#
_entry.id   AF-A0A9D8XFB5-F1
#
_cell.length_a   1.000
_cell.length_b   1.000
_cell.length_c   1.000
_cell.angle_alpha   90.00
_cell.angle_beta   90.00
_cell.angle_gamma   90.00
#
_symmetry.space_group_name_H-M   'P 1'
#
loop_
_entity.id
_entity.type
_entity.pdbx_description
1 polymer ?
#
loop_
_entity_poly.entity_id
_entity_poly.type
_entity_poly.pdbx_seq_one_letter_code
_entity_poly.pdbx_strand_id
1 'polypeptide(L)'
;EESLYVDANVNILTPYVFQEIARRKTDLLVSAHAARKCLYEEFQFVLSGGLIDPELGAKQIQAYRDAGFPENYGLHETNVLYRRHHEPKVKALMEEWLYWIENFTQRDQLSLSFALWKHGISVNSCSIHNARVENPDFCVFTHAGRLRKKKET
;
A
#
# COMPACT_ATOMS: atom_id res chain seq x y z
N GLU A 1 6.83 0.80 21.38
CA GLU A 1 7.53 -0.16 20.51
C GLU A 1 7.21 0.18 19.08
N GLU A 2 8.16 0.00 18.18
CA GLU A 2 8.08 0.45 16.78
C GLU A 2 8.59 -0.68 15.88
N SER A 3 8.10 -0.74 14.65
CA SER A 3 8.51 -1.75 13.68
C SER A 3 8.64 -1.14 12.29
N LEU A 4 9.59 -1.68 11.52
CA LEU A 4 9.77 -1.41 10.11
C LEU A 4 9.61 -2.72 9.36
N TYR A 5 8.54 -2.81 8.57
CA TYR A 5 8.32 -3.86 7.60
C TYR A 5 8.94 -3.46 6.26
N VAL A 6 9.62 -4.41 5.63
CA VAL A 6 10.23 -4.28 4.31
C VAL A 6 9.96 -5.55 3.53
N ASP A 7 9.43 -5.44 2.32
CA ASP A 7 9.26 -6.57 1.41
C ASP A 7 10.60 -7.27 1.16
N ALA A 8 10.59 -8.59 1.06
CA ALA A 8 11.80 -9.40 0.89
C ALA A 8 12.60 -9.07 -0.38
N ASN A 9 11.98 -8.41 -1.36
CA ASN A 9 12.61 -7.99 -2.60
C ASN A 9 13.06 -6.51 -2.59
N VAL A 10 13.02 -5.82 -1.45
CA VAL A 10 13.43 -4.43 -1.28
C VAL A 10 14.63 -4.35 -0.34
N ASN A 11 15.69 -3.67 -0.78
CA ASN A 11 16.82 -3.25 0.05
C ASN A 11 16.76 -1.75 0.33
N ILE A 12 17.02 -1.37 1.58
CA ILE A 12 17.24 0.03 1.99
C ILE A 12 18.74 0.32 1.87
N LEU A 13 19.12 1.27 1.02
CA LEU A 13 20.52 1.58 0.70
C LEU A 13 21.07 2.78 1.48
N THR A 14 20.18 3.67 1.93
CA THR A 14 20.55 4.92 2.63
C THR A 14 19.80 5.04 3.96
N PRO A 15 20.22 5.94 4.86
CA PRO A 15 19.48 6.22 6.09
C PRO A 15 18.13 6.93 5.88
N TYR A 16 17.68 7.18 4.65
CA TYR A 16 16.50 7.99 4.31
C TYR A 16 15.26 7.61 5.14
N VAL A 17 14.91 6.33 5.21
CA VAL A 17 13.72 5.88 5.96
C VAL A 17 13.82 6.28 7.44
N PHE A 18 14.97 6.06 8.05
CA PHE A 18 15.22 6.41 9.45
C PHE A 18 15.23 7.93 9.68
N GLN A 19 15.73 8.70 8.70
CA GLN A 19 15.67 10.16 8.73
C GLN A 19 14.22 10.66 8.65
N GLU A 20 13.39 10.06 7.80
CA GLU A 20 11.96 10.40 7.71
C GLU A 20 11.22 10.09 9.01
N ILE A 21 11.51 8.94 9.64
CA ILE A 21 10.97 8.57 10.97
C ILE A 21 11.35 9.64 12.00
N ALA A 22 12.64 9.98 12.10
CA ALA A 22 13.15 10.95 13.08
C ALA A 22 12.61 12.37 12.84
N ARG A 23 12.51 12.79 11.58
CA ARG A 23 12.08 14.14 11.17
C ARG A 23 10.59 14.36 11.38
N ARG A 24 9.75 13.41 10.93
CA ARG A 24 8.30 13.60 10.90
C ARG A 24 7.62 13.30 12.23
N LYS A 25 8.25 12.49 13.11
CA LYS A 25 7.70 12.09 14.41
C LYS A 25 6.25 11.59 14.32
N THR A 26 5.96 10.84 13.25
CA THR A 26 4.64 10.26 12.97
C THR A 26 4.59 8.82 13.50
N ASP A 27 3.38 8.30 13.67
CA ASP A 27 3.15 6.92 14.11
C ASP A 27 3.08 5.92 12.95
N LEU A 28 3.04 6.42 11.71
CA LEU A 28 2.90 5.62 10.49
C LEU A 28 3.62 6.28 9.30
N LEU A 29 4.42 5.49 8.57
CA LEU A 29 4.93 5.84 7.25
C LEU A 29 4.76 4.66 6.30
N VAL A 30 4.35 4.91 5.07
CA VAL A 30 4.11 3.89 4.03
C VAL A 30 4.58 4.42 2.68
N SER A 31 5.15 3.56 1.84
CA SER A 31 5.52 3.96 0.48
C SER A 31 4.29 4.38 -0.33
N ALA A 32 4.34 5.57 -0.92
CA ALA A 32 3.30 6.06 -1.83
C ALA A 32 3.18 5.14 -3.04
N HIS A 33 1.99 4.97 -3.63
CA HIS A 33 1.87 4.19 -4.87
C HIS A 33 2.49 4.96 -6.05
N ALA A 34 3.36 4.29 -6.81
CA ALA A 34 4.10 4.92 -7.90
C ALA A 34 3.26 5.29 -9.14
N ALA A 35 2.14 4.60 -9.39
CA ALA A 35 1.44 4.65 -10.68
C ALA A 35 0.00 5.16 -10.61
N ARG A 36 -0.75 4.82 -9.56
CA ARG A 36 -2.18 5.11 -9.47
C ARG A 36 -2.50 5.82 -8.16
N LYS A 37 -3.56 6.63 -8.20
CA LYS A 37 -4.07 7.39 -7.05
C LYS A 37 -5.50 7.01 -6.67
N CYS A 38 -6.19 6.31 -7.57
CA CYS A 38 -7.57 5.87 -7.36
C CYS A 38 -7.62 4.37 -7.07
N LEU A 39 -8.16 4.00 -5.91
CA LEU A 39 -8.34 2.61 -5.53
C LEU A 39 -9.19 1.84 -6.53
N TYR A 40 -10.25 2.46 -7.07
CA TYR A 40 -11.12 1.82 -8.05
C TYR A 40 -10.39 1.49 -9.36
N GLU A 41 -9.47 2.35 -9.80
CA GLU A 41 -8.60 2.07 -10.95
C GLU A 41 -7.61 0.94 -10.65
N GLU A 42 -7.06 0.88 -9.44
CA GLU A 42 -6.21 -0.24 -8.98
C GLU A 42 -6.98 -1.55 -9.07
N PHE A 43 -8.21 -1.59 -8.55
CA PHE A 43 -9.08 -2.78 -8.63
C PHE A 43 -9.27 -3.26 -10.06
N GLN A 44 -9.55 -2.35 -11.01
CA GLN A 44 -9.69 -2.71 -12.42
C GLN A 44 -8.38 -3.27 -12.99
N PHE A 45 -7.25 -2.68 -12.62
CA PHE A 45 -5.93 -3.14 -13.06
C PHE A 45 -5.62 -4.56 -12.54
N VAL A 46 -5.82 -4.83 -11.25
CA VAL A 46 -5.55 -6.16 -10.69
C VAL A 46 -6.55 -7.20 -11.15
N LEU A 47 -7.82 -6.83 -11.35
CA LEU A 47 -8.87 -7.72 -11.84
C LEU A 47 -8.60 -8.13 -13.29
N SER A 48 -8.32 -7.17 -14.17
CA SER A 48 -7.96 -7.45 -15.57
C SER A 48 -6.67 -8.27 -15.70
N GLY A 49 -5.76 -8.16 -14.73
CA GLY A 49 -4.56 -8.98 -14.62
C GLY A 49 -4.79 -10.40 -14.06
N GLY A 50 -6.01 -10.75 -13.64
CA GLY A 50 -6.32 -12.03 -12.99
C GLY A 50 -5.60 -12.23 -11.66
N LEU A 51 -5.32 -11.14 -10.93
CA LEU A 51 -4.53 -11.15 -9.70
C LEU A 51 -5.37 -11.26 -8.42
N ILE A 52 -6.70 -11.20 -8.56
CA ILE A 52 -7.67 -11.31 -7.48
C ILE A 52 -8.87 -12.14 -7.93
N ASP A 53 -9.61 -12.69 -6.96
CA ASP A 53 -10.90 -13.30 -7.21
C ASP A 53 -11.94 -12.22 -7.62
N PRO A 54 -12.65 -12.39 -8.77
CA PRO A 54 -13.62 -11.41 -9.24
C PRO A 54 -14.82 -11.18 -8.32
N GLU A 55 -15.33 -12.24 -7.65
CA GLU A 55 -16.49 -12.14 -6.79
C GLU A 55 -16.15 -11.39 -5.49
N LEU A 56 -15.00 -11.72 -4.88
CA LEU A 56 -14.50 -11.00 -3.70
C LEU A 56 -14.16 -9.55 -4.05
N GLY A 57 -13.55 -9.31 -5.21
CA GLY A 57 -13.25 -7.97 -5.71
C GLY A 57 -14.51 -7.13 -5.89
N ALA A 58 -15.57 -7.68 -6.49
CA ALA A 58 -16.84 -6.99 -6.68
C ALA A 58 -17.51 -6.64 -5.35
N LYS A 59 -17.55 -7.58 -4.39
CA LYS A 59 -18.10 -7.34 -3.04
C LYS A 59 -17.33 -6.24 -2.31
N GLN A 60 -16.00 -6.24 -2.41
CA GLN A 60 -15.15 -5.25 -1.75
C GLN A 60 -15.34 -3.84 -2.34
N ILE A 61 -15.37 -3.71 -3.66
CA ILE A 61 -15.65 -2.43 -4.33
C ILE A 61 -17.03 -1.91 -3.95
N GLN A 62 -18.05 -2.76 -3.95
CA GLN A 62 -19.41 -2.36 -3.59
C GLN A 62 -19.45 -1.83 -2.15
N ALA A 63 -18.82 -2.52 -1.21
CA ALA A 63 -18.74 -2.07 0.18
C ALA A 63 -18.05 -0.69 0.32
N TYR A 64 -17.03 -0.41 -0.48
CA TYR A 64 -16.37 0.90 -0.50
C TYR A 64 -17.26 2.00 -1.07
N ARG A 65 -18.02 1.70 -2.14
CA ARG A 65 -18.98 2.64 -2.72
C ARG A 65 -20.10 2.96 -1.75
N ASP A 66 -20.66 1.94 -1.10
CA ASP A 66 -21.74 2.08 -0.12
C ASP A 66 -21.29 2.88 1.12
N ALA A 67 -20.02 2.72 1.52
CA ALA A 67 -19.42 3.53 2.58
C ALA A 67 -19.15 4.98 2.16
N GLY A 68 -19.17 5.32 0.87
CA GLY A 68 -18.87 6.66 0.36
C GLY A 68 -17.38 6.96 0.22
N PHE A 69 -16.53 5.94 0.05
CA PHE A 69 -15.09 6.14 -0.11
C PHE A 69 -14.78 6.93 -1.41
N PRO A 70 -14.06 8.07 -1.32
CA PRO A 70 -13.86 8.95 -2.46
C PRO A 70 -12.93 8.37 -3.51
N GLU A 71 -13.15 8.75 -4.76
CA GLU A 71 -12.17 8.50 -5.82
C GLU A 71 -10.92 9.37 -5.61
N ASN A 72 -9.78 8.92 -6.15
CA ASN A 72 -8.52 9.66 -6.09
C ASN A 72 -8.06 10.06 -4.67
N TYR A 73 -8.47 9.33 -3.63
CA TYR A 73 -8.03 9.55 -2.25
C TYR A 73 -6.50 9.42 -2.06
N GLY A 74 -5.86 8.69 -2.96
CA GLY A 74 -4.46 8.30 -2.89
C GLY A 74 -4.30 6.81 -2.59
N LEU A 75 -3.14 6.27 -2.95
CA LEU A 75 -2.78 4.88 -2.75
C LEU A 75 -1.38 4.76 -2.18
N HIS A 76 -1.17 3.66 -1.47
CA HIS A 76 0.15 3.21 -1.06
C HIS A 76 0.52 1.91 -1.76
N GLU A 77 1.82 1.68 -1.84
CA GLU A 77 2.38 0.35 -2.00
C GLU A 77 3.00 -0.04 -0.66
N THR A 78 2.67 -1.22 -0.17
CA THR A 78 2.93 -1.68 1.19
C THR A 78 4.31 -2.31 1.35
N ASN A 79 5.22 -2.03 0.42
CA ASN A 79 6.55 -2.64 0.35
C ASN A 79 7.54 -2.11 1.40
N VAL A 80 7.30 -0.92 1.94
CA VAL A 80 7.99 -0.35 3.09
C VAL A 80 6.94 0.29 3.99
N LEU A 81 6.87 -0.17 5.24
CA LEU A 81 5.88 0.27 6.23
C LEU A 81 6.54 0.42 7.59
N TYR A 82 6.63 1.64 8.09
CA TYR A 82 6.97 1.92 9.48
C TYR A 82 5.71 2.18 10.29
N ARG A 83 5.66 1.64 11.51
CA ARG A 83 4.54 1.84 12.43
C ARG A 83 4.96 1.81 13.89
N ARG A 84 4.33 2.65 14.72
CA ARG A 84 4.34 2.56 16.18
C ARG A 84 3.17 1.69 16.64
N HIS A 85 3.34 0.37 16.61
CA HIS A 85 2.23 -0.60 16.69
C HIS A 85 1.55 -0.72 18.05
N HIS A 86 2.03 -0.01 19.09
CA HIS A 86 1.33 0.11 20.37
C HIS A 86 0.46 1.38 20.46
N GLU A 87 0.56 2.30 19.49
CA GLU A 87 -0.29 3.49 19.48
C GLU A 87 -1.74 3.09 19.18
N PRO A 88 -2.73 3.48 20.00
CA PRO A 88 -4.10 3.01 19.85
C PRO A 88 -4.71 3.28 18.46
N LYS A 89 -4.37 4.42 17.85
CA LYS A 89 -4.82 4.77 16.49
C LYS A 89 -4.23 3.86 15.43
N VAL A 90 -2.94 3.53 15.55
CA VAL A 90 -2.26 2.60 14.63
C VAL A 90 -2.80 1.20 14.80
N LYS A 91 -3.01 0.74 16.04
CA LYS A 91 -3.58 -0.58 16.31
C LYS A 91 -4.96 -0.74 15.67
N ALA A 92 -5.86 0.22 15.89
CA ALA A 92 -7.20 0.19 15.30
C ALA A 92 -7.15 0.20 13.76
N LEU A 93 -6.26 1.02 13.16
CA LEU A 93 -6.04 1.02 11.72
C LEU A 93 -5.56 -0.34 11.19
N MET A 94 -4.59 -0.97 11.87
CA MET A 94 -4.03 -2.26 11.44
C MET A 94 -5.06 -3.39 11.60
N GLU A 95 -5.91 -3.35 12.63
CA GLU A 95 -7.01 -4.31 12.82
C GLU A 95 -8.08 -4.19 11.73
N GLU A 96 -8.50 -2.96 11.38
CA GLU A 96 -9.41 -2.73 10.24
C GLU A 96 -8.75 -3.20 8.95
N TRP A 97 -7.48 -2.88 8.72
CA TRP A 97 -6.78 -3.28 7.51
C TRP A 97 -6.68 -4.81 7.37
N LEU A 98 -6.34 -5.51 8.47
CA LEU A 98 -6.28 -6.97 8.52
C LEU A 98 -7.66 -7.59 8.24
N TYR A 99 -8.73 -7.04 8.82
CA TYR A 99 -10.10 -7.50 8.56
C TYR A 99 -10.41 -7.53 7.05
N TRP A 100 -10.05 -6.49 6.30
CA TRP A 100 -10.29 -6.47 4.85
C TRP A 100 -9.46 -7.51 4.10
N ILE A 101 -8.21 -7.75 4.51
CA ILE A 101 -7.33 -8.75 3.90
C ILE A 101 -7.87 -10.16 4.12
N GLU A 102 -8.38 -10.45 5.33
CA GLU A 102 -8.87 -11.79 5.70
C GLU A 102 -10.25 -12.11 5.12
N ASN A 103 -11.13 -11.11 4.95
CA ASN A 103 -12.53 -11.32 4.58
C ASN A 103 -12.85 -11.01 3.12
N PHE A 104 -11.95 -10.34 2.38
CA PHE A 104 -12.16 -9.97 0.99
C PHE A 104 -10.95 -10.39 0.13
N THR A 105 -10.46 -9.51 -0.74
CA THR A 105 -9.26 -9.81 -1.51
C THR A 105 -8.04 -9.74 -0.61
N GLN A 106 -7.18 -10.76 -0.68
CA GLN A 106 -5.94 -10.84 0.11
C GLN A 106 -4.87 -9.83 -0.34
N ARG A 107 -5.19 -8.95 -1.29
CA ARG A 107 -4.27 -7.97 -1.83
C ARG A 107 -4.31 -6.71 -0.98
N ASP A 108 -3.37 -6.63 -0.07
CA ASP A 108 -3.21 -5.59 0.95
C ASP A 108 -3.30 -4.14 0.43
N GLN A 109 -2.76 -3.86 -0.76
CA GLN A 109 -2.86 -2.58 -1.47
C GLN A 109 -4.31 -2.13 -1.74
N LEU A 110 -5.26 -3.07 -1.81
CA LEU A 110 -6.67 -2.82 -2.14
C LEU A 110 -7.52 -2.41 -0.93
N SER A 111 -6.94 -2.35 0.28
CA SER A 111 -7.68 -2.02 1.50
C SER A 111 -7.02 -1.00 2.39
N LEU A 112 -5.70 -0.78 2.30
CA LEU A 112 -5.01 0.15 3.20
C LEU A 112 -5.56 1.59 3.08
N SER A 113 -5.74 2.12 1.86
CA SER A 113 -6.26 3.48 1.68
C SER A 113 -7.69 3.65 2.20
N PHE A 114 -8.50 2.60 2.11
CA PHE A 114 -9.85 2.61 2.66
C PHE A 114 -9.83 2.64 4.19
N ALA A 115 -9.00 1.81 4.81
CA ALA A 115 -8.79 1.82 6.26
C ALA A 115 -8.27 3.19 6.74
N LEU A 116 -7.28 3.76 6.06
CA LEU A 116 -6.78 5.11 6.35
C LEU A 116 -7.89 6.16 6.34
N TRP A 117 -8.74 6.15 5.30
CA TRP A 117 -9.87 7.08 5.19
C TRP A 117 -10.88 6.93 6.32
N LYS A 118 -11.26 5.69 6.67
CA LYS A 118 -12.16 5.43 7.81
C LYS A 118 -11.61 5.95 9.14
N HIS A 119 -10.30 5.90 9.31
CA HIS A 119 -9.62 6.39 10.52
C HIS A 119 -9.22 7.88 10.45
N GLY A 120 -9.61 8.60 9.39
CA GLY A 120 -9.32 10.03 9.24
C GLY A 120 -7.85 10.35 8.97
N ILE A 121 -7.08 9.39 8.45
CA ILE A 121 -5.66 9.55 8.13
C ILE A 121 -5.51 9.78 6.62
N SER A 122 -5.01 10.95 6.24
CA SER A 122 -4.73 11.25 4.83
C SER A 122 -3.56 10.41 4.31
N VAL A 123 -3.68 9.87 3.10
CA VAL A 123 -2.59 9.14 2.41
C VAL A 123 -1.30 9.95 2.39
N ASN A 124 -1.38 11.22 1.99
CA ASN A 124 -0.21 12.10 1.89
C ASN A 124 0.49 12.32 3.24
N SER A 125 -0.25 12.23 4.35
CA SER A 125 0.30 12.48 5.69
C SER A 125 1.29 11.41 6.14
N CYS A 126 1.15 10.18 5.65
CA CYS A 126 2.03 9.05 5.95
C CYS A 126 2.85 8.55 4.75
N SER A 127 2.73 9.15 3.57
CA SER A 127 3.49 8.75 2.38
C SER A 127 4.99 9.07 2.48
N ILE A 128 5.84 8.10 2.11
CA ILE A 128 7.26 8.26 1.76
C ILE A 128 7.50 7.87 0.30
N HIS A 129 8.69 8.17 -0.23
CA HIS A 129 9.09 7.70 -1.57
C HIS A 129 8.88 6.19 -1.75
N ASN A 130 8.44 5.82 -2.95
CA ASN A 130 8.21 4.43 -3.29
C ASN A 130 9.54 3.75 -3.66
N ALA A 131 9.81 2.59 -3.07
CA ALA A 131 11.00 1.80 -3.37
C ALA A 131 11.14 1.38 -4.85
N ARG A 132 10.03 1.19 -5.57
CA ARG A 132 10.00 0.79 -7.00
C ARG A 132 10.26 1.93 -7.98
N VAL A 133 10.21 3.18 -7.53
CA VAL A 133 10.61 4.33 -8.36
C VAL A 133 12.12 4.44 -8.29
N GLU A 134 12.79 4.70 -9.42
CA GLU A 134 14.25 4.86 -9.43
C GLU A 134 14.66 6.01 -8.49
N ASN A 135 15.43 5.67 -7.46
CA ASN A 135 15.95 6.60 -6.46
C ASN A 135 17.18 5.96 -5.76
N PRO A 136 18.04 6.75 -5.11
CA PRO A 136 19.24 6.22 -4.45
C PRO A 136 18.96 5.49 -3.12
N ASP A 137 17.77 5.63 -2.56
CA ASP A 137 17.42 5.16 -1.21
C ASP A 137 17.02 3.68 -1.18
N PHE A 138 16.53 3.15 -2.29
CA PHE A 138 16.02 1.78 -2.39
C PHE A 138 16.57 1.03 -3.61
N CYS A 139 16.72 -0.28 -3.45
CA CYS A 139 16.93 -1.21 -4.57
C CYS A 139 15.85 -2.29 -4.54
N VAL A 140 15.19 -2.53 -5.67
CA VAL A 140 14.16 -3.56 -5.79
C VAL A 140 14.65 -4.68 -6.70
N PHE A 141 14.74 -5.89 -6.16
CA PHE A 141 15.03 -7.08 -6.95
C PHE A 141 13.76 -7.54 -7.65
N THR A 142 13.83 -7.67 -8.97
CA THR A 142 12.75 -8.32 -9.72
C THR A 142 12.84 -9.82 -9.51
N HIS A 143 11.72 -10.48 -9.21
CA HIS A 143 11.69 -11.94 -9.21
C HIS A 143 12.19 -12.48 -10.56
N ALA A 144 13.13 -13.42 -10.54
CA ALA A 144 13.58 -14.12 -11.73
C ALA A 144 12.43 -14.99 -12.25
N GLY A 145 11.54 -14.42 -13.07
CA GLY A 145 10.31 -15.14 -13.41
C GLY A 145 9.24 -14.36 -14.17
N ARG A 146 9.61 -13.69 -15.27
CA ARG A 146 8.85 -13.62 -16.53
C ARG A 146 9.64 -12.75 -17.50
N LEU A 147 10.31 -13.39 -18.45
CA LEU A 147 10.63 -12.76 -19.72
C LEU A 147 9.31 -12.19 -20.28
N ARG A 148 9.11 -10.87 -20.18
CA ARG A 148 8.12 -10.20 -21.03
C ARG A 148 8.61 -10.45 -22.45
N LYS A 149 7.90 -11.29 -23.23
CA LYS A 149 8.09 -11.32 -24.68
C LYS A 149 7.95 -9.87 -25.14
N LYS A 150 9.02 -9.29 -25.68
CA LYS A 150 8.93 -8.04 -26.44
C LYS A 150 7.84 -8.27 -27.48
N LYS A 151 6.82 -7.41 -27.52
CA LYS A 151 6.00 -7.29 -28.72
C LYS A 151 6.95 -6.83 -29.81
N GLU A 152 7.26 -7.72 -30.74
CA GLU A 152 7.84 -7.33 -32.02
C GLU A 152 6.80 -6.44 -32.71
N THR A 153 7.21 -5.21 -33.03
CA THR A 153 6.53 -4.30 -33.95
C THR A 153 6.71 -4.73 -35.37
#